data_AF-A0A0F8VQG3-F1
#
_entry.id   AF-A0A0F8VQG3-F1
#
_cell.length_a   1.000
_cell.length_b   1.000
_cell.length_c   1.000
_cell.angle_alpha   90.00
_cell.angle_beta   90.00
_cell.angle_gamma   90.00
#
_symmetry.space_group_name_H-M   'P 1'
#
loop_
_entity.id
_entity.type
_entity.pdbx_description
1 polymer ?
#
loop_
_entity_poly.entity_id
_entity_poly.type
_entity_poly.pdbx_seq_one_letter_code
_entity_poly.pdbx_strand_id
1 'polypeptide(L)'
;MCENRSQDGKTGPNASPRDGLCTPTPQQVQELLGEEVARQLGIFPIPDDLLLSVVIPVYNEQSTLREIVRRVRLVPIPKEIIIVDDASTDGTKDVLAEMESDDDVRILHHERNCGKGAALKTGFRHVTGSIVVIQDADLEYDPADYAKLLKPIIEGRADVVYGSRFRSTESMRVLHFWHWVGNRVLTLLS
;
A
#
# COMPACT_ATOMS: atom_id res chain seq x y z
N MET A 1 -11.09 -57.59 -7.02
CA MET A 1 -10.32 -57.71 -5.77
C MET A 1 -9.38 -56.50 -5.75
N CYS A 2 -9.61 -55.61 -4.79
CA CYS A 2 -8.88 -54.37 -4.43
C CYS A 2 -8.87 -53.23 -5.48
N GLU A 3 -9.68 -52.16 -5.37
CA GLU A 3 -9.62 -50.99 -4.43
C GLU A 3 -8.40 -50.08 -4.66
N ASN A 4 -8.59 -48.89 -5.26
CA ASN A 4 -9.02 -47.59 -4.69
C ASN A 4 -7.84 -46.71 -4.23
N ARG A 5 -7.61 -45.59 -4.94
CA ARG A 5 -7.58 -44.25 -4.31
C ARG A 5 -7.57 -43.13 -5.35
N SER A 6 -8.66 -42.37 -5.28
CA SER A 6 -8.89 -41.04 -5.83
C SER A 6 -8.03 -39.98 -5.15
N GLN A 7 -7.74 -38.90 -5.88
CA GLN A 7 -7.87 -37.47 -5.52
C GLN A 7 -7.02 -36.67 -6.53
N ASP A 8 -7.63 -36.03 -7.52
CA ASP A 8 -8.29 -34.72 -7.47
C ASP A 8 -7.29 -33.54 -7.49
N GLY A 9 -7.37 -32.77 -8.58
CA GLY A 9 -7.57 -31.34 -8.41
C GLY A 9 -6.43 -30.40 -8.81
N LYS A 10 -6.73 -29.63 -9.88
CA LYS A 10 -6.35 -28.22 -10.11
C LYS A 10 -5.02 -27.94 -10.82
N THR A 11 -5.10 -28.02 -12.14
CA THR A 11 -4.30 -27.22 -13.08
C THR A 11 -4.75 -25.75 -13.03
N GLY A 12 -3.93 -24.87 -12.44
CA GLY A 12 -4.00 -23.42 -12.66
C GLY A 12 -3.04 -23.01 -13.78
N PRO A 13 -3.44 -22.16 -14.76
CA PRO A 13 -2.59 -21.85 -15.89
C PRO A 13 -1.79 -20.54 -15.71
N ASN A 14 -0.62 -20.55 -16.36
CA ASN A 14 0.00 -19.41 -17.06
C ASN A 14 1.09 -18.60 -16.34
N ALA A 15 2.29 -19.15 -16.28
CA ALA A 15 3.53 -18.36 -16.22
C ALA A 15 4.08 -18.19 -17.65
N SER A 16 4.05 -16.96 -18.17
CA SER A 16 4.68 -16.62 -19.46
C SER A 16 6.19 -16.34 -19.30
N PRO A 17 7.04 -16.68 -20.28
CA PRO A 17 8.49 -16.56 -20.16
C PRO A 17 9.01 -15.25 -20.77
N ARG A 18 9.68 -14.39 -20.00
CA ARG A 18 10.59 -13.34 -20.51
C ARG A 18 11.75 -13.07 -19.54
N ASP A 19 12.95 -13.43 -20.01
CA ASP A 19 14.26 -12.81 -19.78
C ASP A 19 14.75 -12.52 -18.34
N GLY A 20 15.66 -13.39 -17.86
CA GLY A 20 17.03 -12.96 -17.57
C GLY A 20 17.46 -12.66 -16.13
N LEU A 21 16.56 -12.42 -15.18
CA LEU A 21 16.88 -12.39 -13.75
C LEU A 21 15.69 -13.00 -13.00
N CYS A 22 15.82 -14.25 -12.57
CA CYS A 22 14.84 -14.88 -11.69
C CYS A 22 14.92 -14.17 -10.34
N THR A 23 14.01 -13.24 -10.06
CA THR A 23 13.88 -12.68 -8.72
C THR A 23 13.51 -13.84 -7.80
N PRO A 24 14.36 -14.22 -6.83
CA PRO A 24 14.07 -15.36 -5.98
C PRO A 24 12.80 -15.05 -5.16
N THR A 25 11.90 -16.03 -5.09
CA THR A 25 10.69 -15.94 -4.25
C THR A 25 11.09 -15.73 -2.79
N PRO A 26 10.23 -15.12 -1.95
CA PRO A 26 10.51 -14.97 -0.52
C PRO A 26 10.90 -16.29 0.15
N GLN A 27 10.30 -17.42 -0.26
CA GLN A 27 10.67 -18.75 0.23
C GLN A 27 12.09 -19.15 -0.20
N GLN A 28 12.46 -18.95 -1.48
CA GLN A 28 13.82 -19.23 -1.97
C GLN A 28 14.87 -18.36 -1.30
N VAL A 29 14.56 -17.10 -1.01
CA VAL A 29 15.47 -16.22 -0.26
C VAL A 29 15.62 -16.69 1.18
N GLN A 30 14.54 -17.08 1.84
CA GLN A 30 14.58 -17.62 3.20
C GLN A 30 15.34 -18.95 3.27
N GLU A 31 15.16 -19.85 2.31
CA GLU A 31 15.93 -21.10 2.22
C GLU A 31 17.42 -20.85 1.95
N LEU A 32 17.75 -19.82 1.16
CA LEU A 32 19.13 -19.52 0.79
C LEU A 32 19.90 -18.70 1.84
N LEU A 33 19.25 -17.74 2.48
CA LEU A 33 19.88 -16.76 3.38
C LEU A 33 19.49 -16.94 4.85
N GLY A 34 18.46 -17.75 5.14
CA GLY A 34 17.85 -17.88 6.45
C GLY A 34 16.83 -16.77 6.73
N GLU A 35 15.83 -17.05 7.56
CA GLU A 35 14.76 -16.10 7.92
C GLU A 35 15.31 -14.80 8.50
N GLU A 36 16.34 -14.88 9.34
CA GLU A 36 16.91 -13.72 10.01
C GLU A 36 17.54 -12.73 9.02
N VAL A 37 18.24 -13.23 8.00
CA VAL A 37 18.89 -12.39 6.98
C VAL A 37 17.84 -11.86 6.00
N ALA A 38 16.89 -12.68 5.57
CA ALA A 38 15.76 -12.21 4.75
C ALA A 38 15.01 -11.06 5.46
N ARG A 39 14.78 -11.20 6.77
CA ARG A 39 14.17 -10.18 7.62
C ARG A 39 15.02 -8.91 7.74
N GLN A 40 16.34 -9.01 7.88
CA GLN A 40 17.26 -7.87 7.90
C GLN A 40 17.33 -7.15 6.54
N LEU A 41 17.22 -7.90 5.44
CA LEU A 41 17.21 -7.37 4.08
C LEU A 41 15.84 -6.83 3.62
N GLY A 42 14.82 -6.90 4.49
CA GLY A 42 13.48 -6.40 4.17
C GLY A 42 12.69 -7.29 3.20
N ILE A 43 13.14 -8.52 2.99
CA ILE A 43 12.47 -9.54 2.20
C ILE A 43 11.63 -10.36 3.18
N PHE A 44 10.35 -10.03 3.30
CA PHE A 44 9.43 -10.77 4.17
C PHE A 44 8.28 -11.34 3.34
N PRO A 45 7.88 -12.61 3.59
CA PRO A 45 6.74 -13.20 2.93
C PRO A 45 5.47 -12.49 3.42
N ILE A 46 4.67 -12.01 2.48
CA ILE A 46 3.33 -11.52 2.76
C ILE A 46 2.41 -12.74 2.70
N PRO A 47 1.59 -13.00 3.73
CA PRO A 47 0.65 -14.12 3.71
C PRO A 47 -0.29 -14.01 2.51
N ASP A 48 -0.54 -15.11 1.80
CA ASP A 48 -1.38 -15.12 0.59
C ASP A 48 -2.85 -14.83 0.90
N ASP A 49 -3.29 -15.03 2.14
CA ASP A 49 -4.64 -14.73 2.64
C ASP A 49 -4.79 -13.28 3.11
N LEU A 50 -3.71 -12.50 3.12
CA LEU A 50 -3.74 -11.09 3.52
C LEU A 50 -4.28 -10.23 2.37
N LEU A 51 -5.40 -9.55 2.62
CA LEU A 51 -5.97 -8.56 1.72
C LEU A 51 -5.70 -7.13 2.24
N LEU A 52 -5.00 -6.32 1.45
CA LEU A 52 -4.75 -4.91 1.72
C LEU A 52 -5.86 -4.02 1.13
N SER A 53 -6.48 -3.18 1.93
CA SER A 53 -7.38 -2.12 1.44
C SER A 53 -6.60 -0.82 1.26
N VAL A 54 -6.50 -0.34 0.02
CA VAL A 54 -5.86 0.95 -0.29
C VAL A 54 -6.95 2.01 -0.47
N VAL A 55 -7.05 2.93 0.48
CA VAL A 55 -8.02 4.03 0.43
C VAL A 55 -7.35 5.28 -0.14
N ILE A 56 -7.87 5.76 -1.26
CA ILE A 56 -7.34 6.91 -2.01
C ILE A 56 -8.38 8.04 -1.99
N PRO A 57 -8.24 9.06 -1.12
CA PRO A 57 -9.04 10.27 -1.21
C PRO A 57 -8.58 11.11 -2.41
N VAL A 58 -9.53 11.62 -3.19
CA VAL A 58 -9.26 12.35 -4.43
C VAL A 58 -10.06 13.65 -4.45
N TYR A 59 -9.39 14.77 -4.75
CA TYR A 59 -10.05 16.03 -5.07
C TYR A 59 -9.18 16.82 -6.05
N ASN A 60 -9.65 16.96 -7.28
CA ASN A 60 -8.96 17.66 -8.37
C ASN A 60 -7.54 17.14 -8.66
N GLU A 61 -7.43 15.86 -8.98
CA GLU A 61 -6.18 15.14 -9.22
C GLU A 61 -6.17 14.46 -10.60
N GLN A 62 -6.76 15.11 -11.62
CA GLN A 62 -6.91 14.53 -12.96
C GLN A 62 -5.57 14.04 -13.55
N SER A 63 -4.49 14.78 -13.33
CA SER A 63 -3.18 14.54 -13.95
C SER A 63 -2.38 13.40 -13.30
N THR A 64 -2.65 13.09 -12.03
CA THR A 64 -1.88 12.18 -11.19
C THR A 64 -2.61 10.85 -10.96
N LEU A 65 -3.95 10.87 -10.97
CA LEU A 65 -4.81 9.73 -10.62
C LEU A 65 -4.48 8.43 -11.37
N ARG A 66 -4.26 8.49 -12.70
CA ARG A 66 -3.94 7.28 -13.48
C ARG A 66 -2.62 6.66 -13.04
N GLU A 67 -1.62 7.50 -12.82
CA GLU A 67 -0.28 7.04 -12.48
C GLU A 67 -0.25 6.46 -11.07
N ILE A 68 -0.94 7.08 -10.10
CA ILE A 68 -0.96 6.54 -8.75
C ILE A 68 -1.67 5.18 -8.70
N VAL A 69 -2.82 5.02 -9.37
CA VAL A 69 -3.52 3.73 -9.38
C VAL A 69 -2.66 2.67 -10.09
N ARG A 70 -2.00 3.03 -11.20
CA ARG A 70 -1.04 2.13 -11.87
C ARG A 70 0.06 1.68 -10.92
N ARG A 71 0.65 2.59 -10.13
CA ARG A 71 1.70 2.23 -9.15
C ARG A 71 1.17 1.33 -8.05
N VAL A 72 -0.03 1.61 -7.53
CA VAL A 72 -0.68 0.76 -6.52
C VAL A 72 -0.92 -0.65 -7.04
N ARG A 73 -1.37 -0.79 -8.30
CA ARG A 73 -1.57 -2.09 -8.97
C ARG A 73 -0.28 -2.90 -9.08
N LEU A 74 0.85 -2.24 -9.36
CA LEU A 74 2.14 -2.89 -9.53
C LEU A 74 2.74 -3.46 -8.23
N VAL A 75 2.26 -3.03 -7.07
CA VAL A 75 2.74 -3.58 -5.79
C VAL A 75 2.28 -5.05 -5.70
N PRO A 76 3.16 -6.05 -5.53
CA PRO A 76 2.78 -7.47 -5.57
C PRO A 76 2.16 -7.95 -4.25
N ILE A 77 1.01 -7.37 -3.90
CA ILE A 77 0.25 -7.65 -2.67
C ILE A 77 -1.22 -7.81 -3.06
N PRO A 78 -1.94 -8.85 -2.60
CA PRO A 78 -3.38 -8.94 -2.80
C PRO A 78 -4.05 -7.70 -2.21
N LYS A 79 -4.81 -6.95 -3.02
CA LYS A 79 -5.35 -5.67 -2.58
C LYS A 79 -6.66 -5.33 -3.28
N GLU A 80 -7.46 -4.52 -2.61
CA GLU A 80 -8.57 -3.77 -3.19
C GLU A 80 -8.22 -2.27 -3.17
N ILE A 81 -8.70 -1.52 -4.15
CA ILE A 81 -8.47 -0.09 -4.26
C ILE A 81 -9.81 0.62 -4.07
N ILE A 82 -9.92 1.47 -3.05
CA ILE A 82 -11.13 2.23 -2.76
C ILE A 82 -10.81 3.70 -2.99
N ILE A 83 -11.36 4.25 -4.07
CA ILE A 83 -11.17 5.65 -4.45
C ILE A 83 -12.39 6.44 -4.01
N VAL A 84 -12.17 7.55 -3.32
CA VAL A 84 -13.24 8.45 -2.88
C VAL A 84 -13.05 9.83 -3.48
N ASP A 85 -13.84 10.14 -4.49
CA ASP A 85 -13.90 11.45 -5.12
C ASP A 85 -14.72 12.43 -4.27
N ASP A 86 -14.06 13.45 -3.74
CA ASP A 86 -14.65 14.47 -2.90
C ASP A 86 -15.22 15.65 -3.73
N ALA A 87 -16.02 15.29 -4.73
CA ALA A 87 -16.68 16.20 -5.67
C ALA A 87 -15.71 17.02 -6.55
N SER A 88 -14.79 16.35 -7.24
CA SER A 88 -13.86 17.01 -8.19
C SER A 88 -14.57 17.70 -9.35
N THR A 89 -13.93 18.75 -9.89
CA THR A 89 -14.46 19.61 -10.98
C THR A 89 -13.48 19.81 -12.14
N ASP A 90 -12.29 19.23 -12.07
CA ASP A 90 -11.19 19.39 -13.02
C ASP A 90 -11.12 18.31 -14.12
N GLY A 91 -12.14 17.45 -14.23
CA GLY A 91 -12.14 16.28 -15.13
C GLY A 91 -11.59 14.99 -14.50
N THR A 92 -11.28 14.99 -13.19
CA THR A 92 -10.98 13.75 -12.43
C THR A 92 -12.09 12.71 -12.58
N LYS A 93 -13.36 13.14 -12.61
CA LYS A 93 -14.52 12.24 -12.76
C LYS A 93 -14.51 11.46 -14.07
N ASP A 94 -14.02 12.05 -15.15
CA ASP A 94 -13.92 11.37 -16.44
C ASP A 94 -12.86 10.26 -16.38
N VAL A 95 -11.73 10.53 -15.69
CA VAL A 95 -10.69 9.52 -15.45
C VAL A 95 -11.22 8.38 -14.58
N LEU A 96 -12.02 8.69 -13.55
CA LEU A 96 -12.64 7.69 -12.69
C LEU A 96 -13.65 6.82 -13.44
N ALA A 97 -14.47 7.42 -14.32
CA ALA A 97 -15.45 6.69 -15.12
C ALA A 97 -14.81 5.62 -16.01
N GLU A 98 -13.60 5.86 -16.51
CA GLU A 98 -12.84 4.86 -17.29
C GLU A 98 -12.38 3.66 -16.46
N MET A 99 -12.37 3.78 -15.13
CA MET A 99 -11.87 2.77 -14.19
C MET A 99 -13.00 2.09 -13.42
N GLU A 100 -14.25 2.52 -13.58
CA GLU A 100 -15.42 1.91 -12.91
C GLU A 100 -15.65 0.45 -13.32
N SER A 101 -15.18 0.05 -14.50
CA SER A 101 -15.28 -1.33 -14.98
C SER A 101 -14.21 -2.27 -14.41
N ASP A 102 -13.23 -1.73 -13.69
CA ASP A 102 -12.11 -2.52 -13.20
C ASP A 102 -12.51 -3.24 -11.89
N ASP A 103 -12.44 -4.58 -11.87
CA ASP A 103 -12.88 -5.40 -10.74
C ASP A 103 -12.11 -5.15 -9.43
N ASP A 104 -10.90 -4.59 -9.51
CA ASP A 104 -10.03 -4.29 -8.37
C ASP A 104 -10.26 -2.88 -7.77
N VAL A 105 -11.09 -2.04 -8.42
CA VAL A 105 -11.34 -0.66 -8.02
C VAL A 105 -12.80 -0.45 -7.62
N ARG A 106 -13.00 0.14 -6.45
CA ARG A 106 -14.30 0.65 -6.01
C ARG A 106 -14.24 2.16 -5.94
N ILE A 107 -15.12 2.82 -6.70
CA ILE A 107 -15.18 4.28 -6.74
C ILE A 107 -16.42 4.76 -5.97
N LEU A 108 -16.21 5.74 -5.09
CA LEU A 108 -17.25 6.38 -4.28
C LEU A 108 -17.22 7.88 -4.55
N HIS A 109 -18.39 8.49 -4.69
CA HIS A 109 -18.51 9.92 -4.97
C HIS A 109 -19.24 10.64 -3.84
N HIS A 110 -18.71 11.80 -3.45
CA HIS A 110 -19.45 12.76 -2.65
C HIS A 110 -20.19 13.77 -3.54
N GLU A 111 -21.38 14.19 -3.10
CA GLU A 111 -22.17 15.21 -3.80
C GLU A 111 -21.53 16.61 -3.73
N ARG A 112 -20.77 16.87 -2.66
CA ARG A 112 -20.04 18.12 -2.42
C ARG A 112 -18.72 17.83 -1.73
N ASN A 113 -17.75 18.74 -1.87
CA ASN A 113 -16.48 18.64 -1.16
C ASN A 113 -16.71 18.71 0.36
N CYS A 114 -16.34 17.64 1.05
CA CYS A 114 -16.47 17.47 2.50
C CYS A 114 -15.10 17.39 3.22
N GLY A 115 -14.01 17.52 2.46
CA GLY A 115 -12.63 17.42 2.91
C GLY A 115 -12.11 15.98 3.00
N LYS A 116 -10.77 15.86 2.97
CA LYS A 116 -10.04 14.59 3.03
C LYS A 116 -10.49 13.67 4.17
N GLY A 117 -10.71 14.22 5.36
CA GLY A 117 -11.16 13.41 6.51
C GLY A 117 -12.53 12.77 6.31
N ALA A 118 -13.46 13.43 5.60
CA ALA A 118 -14.75 12.85 5.25
C ALA A 118 -14.57 11.76 4.18
N ALA A 119 -13.74 12.01 3.17
CA ALA A 119 -13.43 11.03 2.13
C ALA A 119 -12.84 9.74 2.73
N LEU A 120 -11.87 9.87 3.65
CA LEU A 120 -11.29 8.74 4.38
C LEU A 120 -12.34 7.97 5.20
N LYS A 121 -13.20 8.67 5.96
CA LYS A 121 -14.31 8.02 6.70
C LYS A 121 -15.24 7.25 5.77
N THR A 122 -15.53 7.78 4.59
CA THR A 122 -16.33 7.09 3.58
C THR A 122 -15.61 5.85 3.07
N GLY A 123 -14.33 5.94 2.74
CA GLY A 123 -13.52 4.81 2.31
C GLY A 123 -13.45 3.70 3.36
N PHE A 124 -13.20 4.04 4.63
CA PHE A 124 -13.13 3.09 5.75
C PHE A 124 -14.41 2.30 6.00
N ARG A 125 -15.58 2.79 5.56
CA ARG A 125 -16.84 2.02 5.67
C ARG A 125 -16.95 0.92 4.61
N HIS A 126 -16.10 0.94 3.60
CA HIS A 126 -16.16 0.04 2.44
C HIS A 126 -14.96 -0.90 2.34
N VAL A 127 -14.01 -0.80 3.27
CA VAL A 127 -12.86 -1.71 3.36
C VAL A 127 -13.33 -3.11 3.76
N THR A 128 -12.74 -4.11 3.13
CA THR A 128 -12.94 -5.54 3.40
C THR A 128 -11.63 -6.26 3.77
N GLY A 129 -10.49 -5.62 3.48
CA GLY A 129 -9.16 -6.11 3.83
C GLY A 129 -8.85 -6.09 5.33
N SER A 130 -7.86 -6.89 5.71
CA SER A 130 -7.38 -7.02 7.09
C SER A 130 -6.46 -5.88 7.52
N ILE A 131 -5.83 -5.21 6.55
CA ILE A 131 -4.99 -4.04 6.78
C ILE A 131 -5.45 -2.93 5.84
N VAL A 132 -5.48 -1.70 6.34
CA VAL A 132 -5.84 -0.51 5.57
C VAL A 132 -4.63 0.40 5.43
N VAL A 133 -4.37 0.84 4.20
CA VAL A 133 -3.40 1.89 3.88
C VAL A 133 -4.14 3.10 3.33
N ILE A 134 -3.72 4.29 3.75
CA ILE A 134 -4.16 5.55 3.17
C ILE A 134 -3.11 5.97 2.15
N GLN A 135 -3.51 6.22 0.92
CA GLN A 135 -2.63 6.65 -0.16
C GLN A 135 -3.17 7.93 -0.77
N ASP A 136 -2.36 8.98 -0.80
CA ASP A 136 -2.72 10.23 -1.48
C ASP A 136 -2.54 10.11 -2.99
N ALA A 137 -3.36 10.84 -3.74
CA ALA A 137 -3.37 10.79 -5.20
C ALA A 137 -2.29 11.65 -5.88
N ASP A 138 -1.58 12.50 -5.12
CA ASP A 138 -0.60 13.49 -5.59
C ASP A 138 0.80 12.93 -5.92
N LEU A 139 0.97 11.60 -5.89
CA LEU A 139 2.24 10.89 -6.09
C LEU A 139 3.33 11.19 -5.04
N GLU A 140 3.00 11.85 -3.92
CA GLU A 140 3.99 12.24 -2.93
C GLU A 140 4.57 11.03 -2.15
N TYR A 141 3.77 9.98 -2.00
CA TYR A 141 4.19 8.71 -1.39
C TYR A 141 4.24 7.59 -2.43
N ASP A 142 5.33 6.81 -2.42
CA ASP A 142 5.52 5.69 -3.33
C ASP A 142 4.85 4.41 -2.78
N PRO A 143 3.90 3.80 -3.52
CA PRO A 143 3.32 2.51 -3.15
C PRO A 143 4.34 1.38 -2.96
N ALA A 144 5.55 1.49 -3.53
CA ALA A 144 6.63 0.53 -3.30
C ALA A 144 7.04 0.43 -1.82
N ASP A 145 6.78 1.46 -1.01
CA ASP A 145 7.07 1.47 0.43
C ASP A 145 6.02 0.73 1.27
N TYR A 146 4.91 0.26 0.70
CA TYR A 146 3.88 -0.50 1.45
C TYR A 146 4.48 -1.68 2.19
N ALA A 147 5.42 -2.40 1.57
CA ALA A 147 6.05 -3.54 2.21
C ALA A 147 6.70 -3.15 3.56
N LYS A 148 7.45 -2.04 3.58
CA LYS A 148 8.10 -1.55 4.80
C LYS A 148 7.08 -1.16 5.88
N LEU A 149 5.95 -0.58 5.47
CA LEU A 149 4.87 -0.16 6.38
C LEU A 149 4.10 -1.35 6.96
N LEU A 150 3.88 -2.40 6.17
CA LEU A 150 3.11 -3.57 6.58
C LEU A 150 3.91 -4.51 7.49
N LYS A 151 5.24 -4.55 7.35
CA LYS A 151 6.10 -5.48 8.10
C LYS A 151 5.84 -5.47 9.62
N PRO A 152 5.81 -4.33 10.34
CA PRO A 152 5.55 -4.33 11.78
C PRO A 152 4.14 -4.82 12.15
N ILE A 153 3.16 -4.67 11.25
CA ILE A 153 1.78 -5.13 11.46
C ILE A 153 1.71 -6.64 11.31
N ILE A 154 2.28 -7.18 10.22
CA ILE A 154 2.30 -8.62 9.94
C ILE A 154 3.07 -9.39 11.04
N GLU A 155 4.15 -8.80 11.55
CA GLU A 155 4.93 -9.39 12.65
C GLU A 155 4.25 -9.26 14.03
N GLY A 156 3.04 -8.69 14.11
CA GLY A 156 2.31 -8.49 15.36
C GLY A 156 2.99 -7.52 16.33
N ARG A 157 3.88 -6.65 15.82
CA ARG A 157 4.65 -5.69 16.63
C ARG A 157 4.01 -4.32 16.72
N ALA A 158 3.03 -4.02 15.87
CA ALA A 158 2.31 -2.75 15.86
C ALA A 158 0.90 -2.92 15.27
N ASP A 159 -0.08 -2.21 15.84
CA ASP A 159 -1.41 -2.11 15.27
C ASP A 159 -1.52 -0.98 14.22
N VAL A 160 -0.65 0.03 14.33
CA VAL A 160 -0.62 1.21 13.45
C VAL A 160 0.82 1.61 13.14
N VAL A 161 1.11 1.87 11.86
CA VAL A 161 2.41 2.31 11.39
C VAL A 161 2.28 3.63 10.64
N TYR A 162 3.16 4.59 10.95
CA TYR A 162 3.19 5.90 10.30
C TYR A 162 4.45 6.05 9.45
N GLY A 163 4.27 6.42 8.18
CA GLY A 163 5.36 6.92 7.34
C GLY A 163 5.77 8.32 7.80
N SER A 164 7.07 8.56 7.96
CA SER A 164 7.59 9.87 8.35
C SER A 164 8.76 10.27 7.46
N ARG A 165 8.60 11.39 6.74
CA ARG A 165 9.66 12.01 5.93
C ARG A 165 10.88 12.42 6.75
N PHE A 166 10.67 12.74 8.03
CA PHE A 166 11.71 13.26 8.93
C PHE A 166 12.42 12.17 9.76
N ARG A 167 12.03 10.90 9.63
CA ARG A 167 12.54 9.79 10.46
C ARG A 167 13.10 8.63 9.63
N SER A 168 13.45 8.87 8.37
CA SER A 168 14.13 7.85 7.56
C SER A 168 15.45 7.48 8.25
N THR A 169 15.57 6.19 8.57
CA THR A 169 16.72 5.57 9.25
C THR A 169 17.83 5.29 8.24
N GLU A 170 18.07 6.24 7.35
CA GLU A 170 19.17 6.25 6.39
C GLU A 170 19.96 7.52 6.67
N SER A 171 20.92 7.41 7.58
CA SER A 171 22.06 8.33 7.74
C SER A 171 21.73 9.84 7.84
N MET A 172 21.36 10.36 9.03
CA MET A 172 21.41 11.81 9.29
C MET A 172 22.30 12.20 10.48
N ARG A 173 23.40 12.88 10.13
CA ARG A 173 24.37 13.59 10.98
C ARG A 173 23.65 14.62 11.84
N VAL A 174 23.89 14.59 13.16
CA VAL A 174 24.08 15.67 14.17
C VAL A 174 23.17 16.94 14.17
N LEU A 175 22.55 17.35 13.07
CA LEU A 175 21.79 18.59 12.91
C LEU A 175 20.49 18.63 13.73
N HIS A 176 19.85 17.48 13.98
CA HIS A 176 18.60 17.39 14.74
C HIS A 176 18.70 17.86 16.19
N PHE A 177 19.88 17.78 16.81
CA PHE A 177 20.08 18.24 18.19
C PHE A 177 19.85 19.75 18.33
N TRP A 178 20.39 20.55 17.40
CA TRP A 178 20.30 22.00 17.47
C TRP A 178 18.89 22.53 17.17
N HIS A 179 18.14 21.85 16.28
CA HIS A 179 16.74 22.19 16.02
C HIS A 179 15.82 21.88 17.22
N TRP A 180 16.09 20.78 17.94
CA TRP A 180 15.35 20.46 19.16
C TRP A 180 15.59 21.48 20.28
N VAL A 181 16.86 21.90 20.47
CA VAL A 181 17.20 22.95 21.44
C VAL A 181 16.55 24.29 21.06
N GLY A 182 16.61 24.67 19.79
CA GLY A 182 16.00 25.91 19.30
C GLY A 182 14.48 25.97 19.55
N ASN A 183 13.76 24.90 19.23
CA ASN A 183 12.31 24.85 19.45
C ASN A 183 11.95 24.82 20.95
N ARG A 184 12.79 24.23 21.80
CA ARG A 184 12.57 24.20 23.26
C ARG A 184 12.74 25.58 23.89
N VAL A 185 13.69 26.39 23.41
CA VAL A 185 13.90 27.78 23.87
C VAL A 185 12.74 28.69 23.46
N LEU A 186 12.24 28.56 22.22
CA LEU A 186 11.09 29.34 21.74
C LEU A 186 9.81 29.02 22.52
N THR A 187 9.63 27.76 22.93
CA THR A 187 8.45 27.34 23.73
C THR A 187 8.50 27.90 25.17
N LEU A 188 9.66 28.27 25.68
CA LEU A 188 9.82 28.85 27.03
C LEU A 188 9.73 30.39 27.04
N LEU A 189 9.67 31.02 25.87
CA LEU A 189 9.56 32.47 25.69
C LEU A 189 8.19 32.93 25.19
N SER A 190 7.20 32.02 25.15
CA SER A 190 5.78 32.34 24.93
C SER A 190 4.99 32.28 26.22
#